data_AF-A0A846BH24-F1
#
_entry.id   AF-A0A846BH24-F1
#
_cell.length_a   1.000
_cell.length_b   1.000
_cell.length_c   1.000
_cell.angle_alpha   90.00
_cell.angle_beta   90.00
_cell.angle_gamma   90.00
#
_symmetry.space_group_name_H-M   'P 1'
#
loop_
_entity.id
_entity.type
_entity.pdbx_description
1 polymer ?
#
loop_
_entity_poly.entity_id
_entity_poly.type
_entity_poly.pdbx_seq_one_letter_code
_entity_poly.pdbx_strand_id
1 'polypeptide(L)'
;MLNYPSGSGGGKKRQESPTVAETTGISTDYAQVLMALGEGQIEGIKGNAQGVFLDDTPLQNQDGTFNFQDMTYNFVRWNIESKYPSKCQRSQQRNHRQC
;
A
#
# COMPACT_ATOMS: atom_id res chain seq x y z
N MET A 1 0.39 42.91 70.90
CA MET A 1 1.26 42.18 69.95
C MET A 1 0.76 40.75 69.90
N LEU A 2 0.13 40.35 68.79
CA LEU A 2 -0.46 39.01 68.60
C LEU A 2 0.54 38.14 67.82
N ASN A 3 0.87 36.98 68.39
CA ASN A 3 1.76 35.98 67.79
C ASN A 3 0.93 35.05 66.89
N TYR A 4 1.32 34.90 65.62
CA TYR A 4 0.69 33.94 64.70
C TYR A 4 1.57 32.69 64.57
N PRO A 5 1.01 31.47 64.65
CA PRO A 5 1.78 30.26 64.50
C PRO A 5 2.28 30.11 63.05
N SER A 6 3.59 30.00 62.89
CA SER A 6 4.23 29.63 61.62
C SER A 6 3.87 28.18 61.27
N GLY A 7 3.02 28.00 60.26
CA GLY A 7 2.73 26.70 59.69
C GLY A 7 3.92 26.16 58.91
N SER A 8 4.63 25.20 59.49
CA SER A 8 5.49 24.26 58.76
C SER A 8 4.60 23.09 58.32
N GLY A 9 4.41 22.92 57.01
CA GLY A 9 3.59 21.85 56.44
C GLY A 9 4.09 21.49 55.06
N GLY A 10 4.90 20.44 54.99
CA GLY A 10 5.57 19.98 53.79
C GLY A 10 4.63 19.50 52.68
N GLY A 11 5.20 19.44 51.49
CA GLY A 11 4.56 18.83 50.33
C GLY A 11 5.29 19.27 49.08
N LYS A 12 6.47 18.68 48.82
CA LYS A 12 7.11 18.73 47.51
C LYS A 12 6.12 18.08 46.53
N LYS A 13 5.22 18.88 45.95
CA LYS A 13 4.33 18.42 44.88
C LYS A 13 5.23 18.14 43.68
N ARG A 14 5.50 16.85 43.50
CA ARG A 14 6.13 16.29 42.31
C ARG A 14 5.35 16.84 41.11
N GLN A 15 6.02 17.62 40.27
CA GLN A 15 5.44 18.14 39.05
C GLN A 15 5.19 16.91 38.15
N GLU A 16 3.94 16.47 38.04
CA GLU A 16 3.56 15.44 37.08
C GLU A 16 3.69 16.04 35.68
N SER A 17 4.63 15.53 34.90
CA SER A 17 4.67 15.82 33.47
C SER A 17 3.36 15.32 32.85
N PRO A 18 2.67 16.12 32.03
CA PRO A 18 1.47 15.65 31.34
C PRO A 18 1.85 14.49 30.43
N THR A 19 1.37 13.28 30.76
CA THR A 19 1.46 12.13 29.86
C THR A 19 0.36 12.27 28.82
N VAL A 20 0.74 12.55 27.58
CA VAL A 20 -0.18 12.53 26.44
C VAL A 20 -0.57 11.06 26.21
N ALA A 21 -1.85 10.74 26.34
CA ALA A 21 -2.37 9.42 26.01
C ALA A 21 -2.19 9.15 24.52
N GLU A 22 -1.77 7.94 24.15
CA GLU A 22 -1.65 7.56 22.74
C GLU A 22 -3.04 7.57 22.09
N THR A 23 -3.20 8.43 21.08
CA THR A 23 -4.44 8.53 20.32
C THR A 23 -4.52 7.35 19.36
N THR A 24 -5.34 6.35 19.68
CA THR A 24 -5.66 5.25 18.77
C THR A 24 -6.90 5.62 17.94
N GLY A 25 -6.70 6.53 16.99
CA GLY A 25 -7.74 7.02 16.08
C GLY A 25 -7.29 7.11 14.63
N ILE A 26 -6.29 6.33 14.23
CA ILE A 26 -5.70 6.39 12.88
C ILE A 26 -6.21 5.18 12.09
N SER A 27 -6.95 5.45 11.01
CA SER A 27 -7.35 4.45 10.01
C SER A 27 -6.42 4.55 8.80
N THR A 28 -5.96 3.40 8.32
CA THR A 28 -5.19 3.29 7.07
C THR A 28 -6.07 2.63 6.02
N ASP A 29 -6.43 3.38 4.99
CA ASP A 29 -7.23 2.89 3.87
C ASP A 29 -6.33 2.53 2.68
N TYR A 30 -6.67 1.43 2.00
CA TYR A 30 -5.95 0.95 0.82
C TYR A 30 -6.89 0.94 -0.39
N ALA A 31 -6.37 1.29 -1.56
CA ALA A 31 -7.08 1.23 -2.83
C ALA A 31 -6.31 0.37 -3.84
N GLN A 32 -7.05 -0.26 -4.76
CA GLN A 32 -6.48 -1.00 -5.89
C GLN A 32 -7.01 -0.42 -7.20
N VAL A 33 -6.09 -0.14 -8.13
CA VAL A 33 -6.41 0.35 -9.47
C VAL A 33 -5.97 -0.70 -10.47
N LEU A 34 -6.91 -1.14 -11.32
CA LEU A 34 -6.66 -2.05 -12.44
C LEU A 34 -6.92 -1.32 -13.75
N MET A 35 -5.96 -1.37 -14.67
CA MET A 35 -6.06 -0.74 -15.98
C MET A 35 -5.83 -1.76 -17.09
N ALA A 36 -6.69 -1.75 -18.10
CA ALA A 36 -6.48 -2.48 -19.35
C ALA A 36 -5.78 -1.54 -20.35
N LEU A 37 -4.64 -1.96 -20.88
CA LEU A 37 -3.83 -1.12 -21.78
C LEU A 37 -4.28 -1.16 -23.24
N GLY A 38 -4.83 -2.29 -23.70
CA GLY A 38 -5.22 -2.48 -25.09
C GLY A 38 -5.51 -3.93 -25.43
N GLU A 39 -5.91 -4.14 -26.69
CA GLU A 39 -6.13 -5.47 -27.27
C GLU A 39 -4.93 -5.93 -28.11
N GLY A 40 -4.84 -7.24 -28.35
CA GLY A 40 -3.77 -7.84 -29.15
C GLY A 40 -2.47 -8.09 -28.38
N GLN A 41 -1.39 -8.39 -29.13
CA GLN A 41 -0.10 -8.67 -28.54
C GLN A 41 0.59 -7.37 -28.13
N ILE A 42 0.83 -7.21 -26.84
CA ILE A 42 1.59 -6.11 -26.27
C ILE A 42 2.89 -6.62 -25.65
N GLU A 43 3.98 -5.91 -25.91
CA GLU A 43 5.28 -6.26 -25.33
C GLU A 43 5.35 -5.93 -23.84
N GLY A 44 4.61 -4.92 -23.40
CA GLY A 44 4.51 -4.52 -22.00
C GLY A 44 4.67 -3.01 -21.83
N ILE A 45 4.81 -2.59 -20.58
CA ILE A 45 5.07 -1.18 -20.25
C ILE A 45 6.54 -0.88 -20.51
N LYS A 46 6.81 0.15 -21.32
CA LYS A 46 8.18 0.60 -21.63
C LYS A 46 8.90 0.99 -20.34
N GLY A 47 9.98 0.30 -19.98
CA GLY A 47 10.71 0.57 -18.73
C GLY A 47 10.06 0.00 -17.47
N ASN A 48 9.06 -0.88 -17.60
CA ASN A 48 8.36 -1.51 -16.48
C ASN A 48 7.82 -0.47 -15.48
N ALA A 49 8.15 -0.58 -14.19
CA ALA A 49 7.72 0.36 -13.16
C ALA A 49 8.24 1.79 -13.39
N GLN A 50 9.36 1.98 -14.08
CA GLN A 50 9.88 3.31 -14.44
C GLN A 50 9.01 4.01 -15.49
N GLY A 51 8.22 3.23 -16.25
CA GLY A 51 7.31 3.73 -17.28
C GLY A 51 5.88 4.00 -16.79
N VAL A 52 5.61 3.80 -15.51
CA VAL A 52 4.29 4.05 -14.90
C VAL A 52 4.38 5.29 -14.03
N PHE A 53 3.44 6.21 -14.22
CA PHE A 53 3.42 7.50 -13.53
C PHE A 53 2.12 7.65 -12.74
N LEU A 54 2.24 8.15 -11.52
CA LEU A 54 1.12 8.65 -10.72
C LEU A 54 1.33 10.15 -10.54
N ASP A 55 0.41 10.94 -11.07
CA ASP A 55 0.48 12.41 -11.02
C ASP A 55 1.85 12.94 -11.47
N ASP A 56 2.23 12.58 -12.71
CA ASP A 56 3.52 12.91 -13.34
C ASP A 56 4.79 12.43 -12.61
N THR A 57 4.64 11.66 -11.52
CA THR A 57 5.75 11.08 -10.76
C THR A 57 5.93 9.60 -11.13
N PRO A 58 7.12 9.15 -11.59
CA PRO A 58 7.33 7.75 -11.92
C PRO A 58 7.23 6.88 -10.67
N LEU A 59 6.73 5.65 -10.78
CA LEU A 59 6.70 4.72 -9.64
C LEU A 59 8.11 4.38 -9.17
N GLN A 60 9.02 4.17 -10.13
CA GLN A 60 10.41 3.82 -9.90
C GLN A 60 11.34 4.81 -10.61
N ASN A 61 12.34 5.30 -9.89
CA ASN A 61 13.38 6.17 -10.41
C ASN A 61 14.36 5.39 -11.33
N GLN A 62 15.20 6.14 -12.05
CA GLN A 62 16.22 5.56 -12.93
C GLN A 62 17.26 4.72 -12.17
N ASP A 63 17.52 5.07 -10.91
CA ASP A 63 18.42 4.35 -10.00
C ASP A 63 17.78 3.08 -9.39
N GLY A 64 16.50 2.81 -9.71
CA GLY A 64 15.76 1.65 -9.23
C GLY A 64 15.04 1.85 -7.89
N THR A 65 15.14 3.02 -7.26
CA THR A 65 14.40 3.33 -6.03
C THR A 65 12.92 3.64 -6.32
N PHE A 66 12.01 3.30 -5.41
CA PHE A 66 10.58 3.59 -5.55
C PHE A 66 10.21 4.92 -4.87
N ASN A 67 9.34 5.70 -5.52
CA ASN A 67 8.87 6.99 -4.99
C ASN A 67 7.72 6.86 -3.98
N PHE A 68 7.01 5.73 -3.99
CA PHE A 68 5.85 5.49 -3.12
C PHE A 68 6.14 4.30 -2.18
N GLN A 69 5.86 4.50 -0.90
CA GLN A 69 5.97 3.45 0.13
C GLN A 69 4.68 2.64 0.19
N ASP A 70 4.77 1.39 0.67
CA ASP A 70 3.63 0.48 0.85
C ASP A 70 2.76 0.24 -0.40
N MET A 71 3.37 0.33 -1.58
CA MET A 71 2.73 0.10 -2.87
C MET A 71 3.15 -1.25 -3.46
N THR A 72 2.21 -1.93 -4.10
CA THR A 72 2.48 -3.10 -4.95
C THR A 72 2.15 -2.79 -6.41
N TYR A 73 3.06 -3.12 -7.32
CA TYR A 73 2.87 -3.01 -8.77
C TYR A 73 2.91 -4.40 -9.40
N ASN A 74 1.96 -4.68 -10.29
CA ASN A 74 1.91 -5.91 -11.06
C ASN A 74 1.51 -5.62 -12.51
N PHE A 75 2.25 -6.20 -13.46
CA PHE A 75 1.90 -6.18 -14.87
C PHE A 75 1.55 -7.59 -15.34
N VAL A 76 0.30 -7.78 -15.73
CA VAL A 76 -0.17 -9.05 -16.29
C VAL A 76 -0.18 -8.92 -17.81
N ARG A 77 0.70 -9.67 -18.49
CA ARG A 77 0.62 -9.82 -19.94
C ARG A 77 -0.60 -10.70 -20.26
N TRP A 78 -1.46 -10.21 -21.13
CA TRP A 78 -2.56 -11.01 -21.64
C TRP A 78 -2.02 -12.08 -22.60
N ASN A 79 -2.23 -13.35 -22.28
CA ASN A 79 -1.98 -14.46 -23.18
C ASN A 79 -3.24 -15.33 -23.29
N ILE A 80 -3.69 -15.57 -24.52
CA ILE A 80 -4.83 -16.46 -24.80
C ILE A 80 -4.59 -17.89 -24.27
N GLU A 81 -3.33 -18.30 -24.14
CA GLU A 81 -2.95 -19.64 -23.74
C GLU A 81 -3.03 -19.87 -22.22
N SER A 82 -2.76 -18.84 -21.38
CA SER A 82 -2.84 -19.00 -19.92
C SER A 82 -4.25 -18.83 -19.36
N LYS A 83 -5.24 -18.47 -20.20
CA LYS A 83 -6.65 -18.43 -19.80
C LYS A 83 -7.21 -19.83 -19.48
N TYR A 84 -6.56 -20.88 -19.97
CA TYR A 84 -6.93 -22.26 -19.66
C TYR A 84 -5.76 -22.95 -18.97
N PRO A 85 -5.88 -23.32 -17.67
CA PRO A 85 -4.89 -24.20 -17.07
C PRO A 85 -4.79 -25.47 -17.92
N SER A 86 -3.58 -25.99 -18.07
CA SER A 86 -3.18 -27.06 -19.01
C SER A 86 -4.05 -28.34 -18.99
N LYS A 87 -4.93 -28.47 -18.00
CA LYS A 87 -5.91 -29.56 -17.89
C LYS A 87 -7.16 -29.41 -18.80
N CYS A 88 -7.56 -28.19 -19.20
CA CYS A 88 -8.71 -27.99 -20.15
C CYS A 88 -8.23 -27.57 -21.57
N GLN A 89 -6.94 -27.74 -21.92
CA GLN A 89 -6.44 -27.42 -23.27
C GLN A 89 -6.56 -28.60 -24.26
N ARG A 90 -6.47 -29.84 -23.77
CA ARG A 90 -6.46 -31.05 -24.64
C ARG A 90 -7.87 -31.55 -25.01
N SER A 91 -8.89 -31.24 -24.21
CA SER A 91 -10.29 -31.66 -24.47
C SER A 91 -11.02 -30.73 -25.44
N GLN A 92 -10.72 -29.42 -25.41
CA GLN A 92 -11.46 -28.40 -26.18
C GLN A 92 -11.14 -28.37 -27.68
N GLN A 93 -9.99 -28.93 -28.11
CA GLN A 93 -9.65 -29.04 -29.53
C GLN A 93 -10.34 -30.22 -30.23
N ARG A 94 -11.00 -31.14 -29.49
CA ARG A 94 -11.62 -32.33 -30.09
C ARG A 94 -13.13 -32.36 -30.06
N ASN A 95 -13.81 -31.69 -29.12
CA ASN A 95 -15.26 -31.55 -29.18
C ASN A 95 -15.71 -30.44 -28.23
N HIS A 96 -16.59 -29.59 -28.74
CA HIS A 96 -17.07 -28.34 -28.16
C HIS A 96 -18.02 -28.53 -26.96
N ARG A 97 -17.74 -29.47 -26.06
CA ARG A 97 -18.49 -29.67 -24.80
C ARG A 97 -17.53 -30.17 -23.73
N GLN A 98 -17.60 -29.55 -22.55
CA GLN A 98 -16.93 -29.90 -21.30
C GLN A 98 -15.57 -29.22 -21.04
N CYS A 99 -15.64 -27.97 -20.58
CA CYS A 99 -15.64 -27.80 -19.13
C CYS A 99 -17.14 -27.54 -18.76
#